data_AF-A0A920CKH1-F1
#
_entry.id   AF-A0A920CKH1-F1
#
_cell.length_a   1.000
_cell.length_b   1.000
_cell.length_c   1.000
_cell.angle_alpha   90.00
_cell.angle_beta   90.00
_cell.angle_gamma   90.00
#
_symmetry.space_group_name_H-M   'P 1'
#
loop_
_entity.id
_entity.type
_entity.pdbx_description
1 polymer ?
#
loop_
_entity_poly.entity_id
_entity_poly.type
_entity_poly.pdbx_seq_one_letter_code
_entity_poly.pdbx_strand_id
1 'polypeptide(L)' 'MNLPVRIKARDDFTARFALSLVGGKYRDGTYPKFEFVSQEHKREYELKLRELEGKKNDHSGNCSHSSN' A
#
# COMPACT_ATOMS: atom_id res chain seq x y z
N MET A 1 -17.61 18.44 4.36
CA MET A 1 -17.49 17.53 3.21
C MET A 1 -16.08 16.95 3.22
N ASN A 2 -15.88 15.66 3.51
CA ASN A 2 -14.55 15.05 3.45
C ASN A 2 -14.25 14.74 1.98
N LEU A 3 -13.28 15.45 1.41
CA LEU A 3 -12.90 15.27 0.01
C LEU A 3 -12.12 13.96 -0.14
N PRO A 4 -12.38 13.17 -1.20
CA PRO A 4 -11.62 11.96 -1.45
C PRO A 4 -10.16 12.30 -1.73
N VAL A 5 -9.25 11.51 -1.16
CA VAL A 5 -7.80 11.71 -1.29
C VAL A 5 -7.32 10.96 -2.52
N ARG A 6 -6.55 11.62 -3.39
CA ARG A 6 -6.05 11.04 -4.63
C ARG A 6 -4.53 11.12 -4.68
N ILE A 7 -3.87 10.00 -4.95
CA ILE A 7 -2.42 9.94 -5.14
C ILE A 7 -2.07 9.31 -6.49
N LYS A 8 -0.86 9.56 -6.98
CA LYS A 8 -0.34 8.90 -8.18
C LYS A 8 -0.31 7.39 -7.95
N ALA A 9 -0.86 6.62 -8.90
CA ALA A 9 -0.75 5.17 -8.83
C ALA A 9 0.71 4.74 -9.02
N ARG A 10 1.14 3.78 -8.19
CA ARG A 10 2.36 3.02 -8.47
C ARG A 10 2.00 1.85 -9.38
N ASP A 11 2.83 1.62 -10.40
CA ASP A 11 2.68 0.48 -11.32
C ASP A 11 3.41 -0.76 -10.78
N ASP A 12 3.09 -1.16 -9.55
CA ASP A 12 3.63 -2.38 -8.94
C ASP A 12 2.48 -3.22 -8.37
N PHE A 13 2.62 -4.54 -8.46
CA PHE A 13 1.63 -5.48 -7.96
C PHE A 13 1.36 -5.30 -6.46
N THR A 14 2.41 -5.08 -5.66
CA THR A 14 2.32 -4.85 -4.22
C THR A 14 1.49 -3.62 -3.91
N ALA A 15 1.63 -2.55 -4.69
CA ALA A 15 0.86 -1.33 -4.51
C ALA A 15 -0.62 -1.51 -4.87
N ARG A 16 -0.93 -2.20 -5.96
CA ARG A 16 -2.31 -2.54 -6.32
C ARG A 16 -2.96 -3.48 -5.29
N PHE A 17 -2.20 -4.42 -4.75
CA PHE A 17 -2.67 -5.32 -3.71
C PHE A 17 -2.97 -4.57 -2.41
N ALA A 18 -2.04 -3.71 -1.95
CA ALA A 18 -2.24 -2.85 -0.78
C ALA A 18 -3.49 -1.96 -0.92
N LEU A 19 -3.72 -1.41 -2.12
CA LEU A 19 -4.92 -0.62 -2.41
C LEU A 19 -6.21 -1.43 -2.21
N SER A 20 -6.23 -2.66 -2.71
CA SER A 20 -7.39 -3.55 -2.57
C SER A 20 -7.67 -3.92 -1.11
N LEU A 21 -6.63 -4.05 -0.28
CA LEU A 21 -6.78 -4.39 1.15
C LEU A 21 -7.45 -3.28 1.94
N VAL A 22 -7.17 -2.02 1.61
CA VAL A 22 -7.74 -0.85 2.32
C VAL A 22 -9.05 -0.36 1.71
N GLY A 23 -9.59 -1.05 0.71
CA GLY A 23 -10.82 -0.64 0.01
C GLY A 23 -10.68 0.62 -0.85
N GLY A 24 -9.46 0.95 -1.29
CA GLY A 24 -9.22 2.06 -2.20
C GLY A 24 -9.66 1.75 -3.64
N LYS A 25 -9.91 2.79 -4.44
CA LYS A 25 -10.31 2.66 -5.84
C LYS A 25 -9.15 2.95 -6.77
N TYR A 26 -8.90 2.05 -7.71
CA TYR A 26 -8.02 2.30 -8.85
C TYR A 26 -8.79 3.09 -9.91
N ARG A 27 -8.24 4.24 -10.32
CA ARG A 27 -8.77 5.01 -11.45
C ARG A 27 -7.78 4.89 -12.61
N ASP A 28 -8.22 4.20 -13.66
CA ASP A 28 -7.51 4.15 -14.92
C ASP A 28 -7.64 5.48 -15.69
N GLY A 29 -6.70 5.71 -16.62
CA GLY A 29 -6.61 6.92 -17.43
C GLY A 29 -5.17 7.19 -17.84
N THR A 30 -4.93 8.29 -18.59
CA THR A 30 -3.58 8.70 -19.03
C THR A 30 -2.59 8.81 -17.88
N TYR A 31 -3.08 9.17 -16.69
CA TYR A 31 -2.32 9.18 -15.45
C TYR A 31 -3.09 8.41 -14.39
N PRO A 32 -2.81 7.11 -14.20
CA PRO A 32 -3.53 6.29 -13.25
C PRO A 32 -3.36 6.82 -11.82
N LYS A 33 -4.43 6.75 -11.02
CA LYS A 33 -4.47 7.29 -9.65
C LYS A 33 -5.13 6.30 -8.70
N PHE A 34 -4.68 6.35 -7.45
CA PHE A 34 -5.34 5.68 -6.34
C PHE A 34 -6.23 6.69 -5.61
N GLU A 35 -7.49 6.35 -5.43
CA GLU A 35 -8.52 7.17 -4.78
C GLU A 35 -8.93 6.53 -3.44
N PHE A 36 -8.89 7.31 -2.36
CA PHE A 36 -9.25 6.91 -1.01
C PHE A 36 -10.41 7.75 -0.49
N VAL A 37 -11.23 7.15 0.36
CA VAL A 37 -12.39 7.81 0.97
C VAL A 37 -11.97 8.85 2.02
N SER A 38 -10.83 8.65 2.68
CA SER A 38 -10.31 9.55 3.71
C SER A 38 -8.79 9.49 3.81
N GLN A 39 -8.20 10.44 4.56
CA GLN A 39 -6.76 10.43 4.91
C GLN A 39 -6.36 9.19 5.72
N GLU A 40 -7.27 8.64 6.51
CA GLU A 40 -7.04 7.42 7.30
C GLU A 40 -6.76 6.22 6.40
N HIS A 41 -7.60 5.98 5.39
CA HIS A 41 -7.38 4.92 4.40
C HIS A 41 -6.08 5.10 3.61
N LYS A 42 -5.69 6.35 3.32
CA LYS A 42 -4.37 6.62 2.70
C LYS A 42 -3.24 6.19 3.64
N ARG A 43 -3.34 6.53 4.92
CA ARG A 43 -2.33 6.16 5.92
C ARG A 43 -2.25 4.64 6.09
N GLU A 44 -3.38 3.95 6.15
CA GLU A 44 -3.44 2.49 6.18
C GLU A 44 -2.82 1.88 4.92
N TYR A 45 -3.05 2.46 3.75
CA TYR A 45 -2.41 2.01 2.51
C TYR A 45 -0.89 2.11 2.60
N GLU A 46 -0.34 3.23 3.10
CA GLU A 46 1.10 3.41 3.26
C GLU A 46 1.69 2.41 4.26
N LEU A 47 0.97 2.10 5.34
CA LEU A 47 1.36 1.07 6.31
C LEU A 47 1.37 -0.33 5.66
N LYS A 48 0.29 -0.73 4.99
CA LYS A 48 0.17 -2.03 4.31
C LYS A 48 1.22 -2.18 3.21
N LEU A 49 1.48 -1.11 2.46
CA LEU A 49 2.51 -1.09 1.44
C LEU A 49 3.89 -1.39 2.06
N ARG A 50 4.24 -0.71 3.15
CA ARG A 50 5.51 -0.94 3.87
C ARG A 50 5.60 -2.35 4.44
N GLU A 51 4.52 -2.89 5.00
CA GLU A 51 4.48 -4.28 5.49
C GLU A 51 4.73 -5.30 4.36
N LEU A 52 4.12 -5.08 3.20
CA LEU A 52 4.25 -5.97 2.04
C LEU A 52 5.64 -5.83 1.37
N GLU A 53 6.18 -4.62 1.26
CA GLU A 53 7.54 -4.37 0.76
C GLU A 53 8.61 -4.90 1.73
N GLY A 54 8.37 -4.79 3.05
CA GLY A 54 9.21 -5.37 4.08
C GLY A 54 9.27 -6.90 4.02
N LYS A 55 8.11 -7.57 3.85
CA LYS A 55 8.05 -9.02 3.64
C LYS A 55 8.77 -9.50 2.38
N LYS A 56 8.80 -8.67 1.32
CA LYS A 56 9.57 -8.97 0.09
C LYS A 56 11.08 -9.05 0.36
N ASN A 57 11.59 -8.28 1.31
CA ASN A 57 13.01 -8.29 1.70
C ASN A 57 13.33 -9.29 2.83
N ASP A 58 12.32 -9.78 3.55
CA ASP A 58 12.48 -10.77 4.63
C ASP A 58 12.74 -12.21 4.10
N HIS A 59 12.59 -12.45 2.80
CA HIS A 59 13.04 -13.70 2.17
C HIS A 59 14.57 -13.75 1.94
N SER A 60 15.30 -12.72 2.38
CA SER A 60 16.77 -12.73 2.48
C SER A 60 17.23 -11.91 3.68
N GLY A 61 16.89 -12.31 4.91
CA GLY A 61 17.15 -11.43 6.04
C GLY A 61 17.02 -12.01 7.43
N ASN A 62 17.67 -13.15 7.68
CA ASN A 62 18.13 -13.54 9.01
C ASN A 62 17.02 -13.96 10.01
N CYS A 63 16.75 -15.26 10.01
CA CYS A 63 16.32 -16.01 11.19
C CYS A 63 17.35 -15.85 12.32
N SER A 64 17.18 -14.84 13.17
CA SER A 64 17.77 -14.82 14.51
C SER A 64 16.72 -15.24 15.52
N HIS A 65 16.42 -16.54 15.52
CA HIS A 65 16.03 -17.22 16.74
C HIS A 65 17.34 -17.42 17.53
N SER A 66 17.66 -16.52 18.44
CA SER A 66 18.68 -16.79 19.45
C SER A 66 18.06 -16.55 20.81
N SER A 67 17.80 -17.66 21.47
CA SER A 67 17.47 -17.78 22.88
C SER A 67 18.46 -16.99 23.75
N ASN A 68 17.94 -16.36 24.80
CA ASN A 68 18.58 -16.33 26.10
C ASN A 68 17.51 -16.29 27.19
#